data_AF-A0A5C7SLV1-F1
#
_entry.id   AF-A0A5C7SLV1-F1
#
_cell.length_a   1.000
_cell.length_b   1.000
_cell.length_c   1.000
_cell.angle_alpha   90.00
_cell.angle_beta   90.00
_cell.angle_gamma   90.00
#
_symmetry.space_group_name_H-M   'P 1'
#
loop_
_entity.id
_entity.type
_entity.pdbx_description
1 polymer ?
#
loop_
_entity_poly.entity_id
_entity_poly.type
_entity_poly.pdbx_seq_one_letter_code
_entity_poly.pdbx_strand_id
1 'polypeptide(L)'
;MPLVRLLQLASPALPVGAYTYSQGLEWAVESGLVRSEAEAAAWIGELLEWSLARFEVPLLGCQLAAWSRNEDAELARLNDDFLASRETA
;
A
#
# COMPACT_ATOMS: atom_id res chain seq x y z
N MET A 1 12.37 19.70 11.19
CA MET A 1 12.92 18.87 10.09
C MET A 1 11.89 17.84 9.59
N PRO A 2 10.72 18.27 9.07
CA PRO A 2 9.68 17.34 8.62
C PRO A 2 10.14 16.47 7.44
N LEU A 3 10.85 17.05 6.47
CA LEU A 3 11.36 16.31 5.30
C LEU A 3 12.29 15.16 5.69
N VAL A 4 13.23 15.39 6.61
CA VAL A 4 14.16 14.34 7.06
C VAL A 4 13.41 13.18 7.73
N ARG A 5 12.34 13.48 8.48
CA ARG A 5 11.49 12.43 9.07
C ARG A 5 10.69 11.66 8.02
N LEU A 6 10.17 12.34 7.00
CA LEU A 6 9.51 11.69 5.88
C LEU A 6 10.47 10.77 5.11
N LEU A 7 11.71 11.21 4.86
CA LEU A 7 12.73 10.38 4.20
C LEU A 7 13.12 9.16 5.04
N GLN A 8 13.13 9.27 6.37
CA GLN A 8 13.33 8.13 7.26
C GLN A 8 12.18 7.11 7.12
N LEU A 9 10.93 7.56 7.02
CA LEU A 9 9.77 6.69 6.83
C LEU A 9 9.73 6.06 5.42
N ALA A 10 10.14 6.79 4.39
CA ALA A 10 10.18 6.29 3.01
C ALA A 10 11.38 5.37 2.72
N SER A 11 12.29 5.19 3.68
CA SER A 11 13.50 4.41 3.48
C SER A 11 13.19 2.91 3.35
N PRO A 12 13.71 2.23 2.32
CA PRO A 12 13.70 0.77 2.22
C PRO A 12 14.35 0.04 3.41
N ALA A 13 15.20 0.74 4.18
CA ALA A 13 15.87 0.21 5.35
C ALA A 13 15.04 0.31 6.65
N LEU A 14 13.80 0.82 6.58
CA LEU A 14 12.91 0.89 7.73
C LEU A 14 12.51 -0.53 8.18
N PRO A 15 12.75 -0.94 9.44
CA PRO A 15 12.57 -2.33 9.88
C PRO A 15 11.10 -2.63 10.23
N VAL A 16 10.20 -2.51 9.25
CA VAL A 16 8.75 -2.72 9.43
C VAL A 16 8.21 -3.99 8.76
N GLY A 17 9.07 -4.77 8.12
CA GLY A 17 8.71 -6.03 7.47
C GLY A 17 8.86 -5.99 5.95
N ALA A 18 8.33 -7.02 5.29
CA ALA A 18 8.42 -7.19 3.84
C ALA A 18 7.45 -6.27 3.08
N TYR A 19 7.72 -6.08 1.79
CA TYR A 19 6.87 -5.27 0.91
C TYR A 19 5.56 -5.98 0.60
N THR A 20 4.45 -5.27 0.79
CA THR A 20 3.16 -5.69 0.28
C THR A 20 3.22 -5.84 -1.25
N TYR A 21 2.47 -6.82 -1.80
CA TYR A 21 2.36 -7.17 -3.23
C TYR A 21 3.52 -7.95 -3.86
N SER A 22 4.59 -8.28 -3.12
CA SER A 22 5.71 -9.06 -3.67
C SER A 22 5.25 -10.42 -4.20
N GLN A 23 4.39 -11.12 -3.44
CA GLN A 23 3.82 -12.41 -3.82
C GLN A 23 3.02 -12.36 -5.13
N GLY A 24 2.28 -11.27 -5.36
CA GLY A 24 1.51 -11.09 -6.59
C GLY A 24 2.42 -10.93 -7.81
N LEU A 25 3.51 -10.17 -7.68
CA LEU A 25 4.49 -10.01 -8.75
C LEU A 25 5.31 -11.30 -8.97
N GLU A 26 5.68 -12.00 -7.90
CA GLU A 26 6.33 -13.32 -7.96
C GLU A 26 5.49 -14.30 -8.77
N TRP A 27 4.20 -14.43 -8.45
CA TRP A 27 3.28 -15.26 -9.22
C TRP A 27 3.13 -14.81 -10.68
N ALA A 28 3.06 -13.49 -10.93
CA ALA A 28 2.97 -12.96 -12.29
C ALA A 28 4.20 -13.31 -13.13
N VAL A 29 5.39 -13.37 -12.52
CA VAL A 29 6.62 -13.84 -13.18
C VAL A 29 6.58 -15.35 -13.38
N GLU A 30 6.25 -16.14 -12.35
CA GLU A 30 6.22 -17.61 -12.42
C GLU A 30 5.21 -18.16 -13.43
N SER A 31 4.05 -17.49 -13.56
CA SER A 31 3.00 -17.83 -14.53
C SER A 31 3.33 -17.37 -15.96
N GLY A 32 4.40 -16.59 -16.15
CA GLY A 32 4.77 -16.02 -17.44
C GLY A 32 3.92 -14.83 -17.88
N LEU A 33 3.11 -14.25 -16.99
CA LEU A 33 2.36 -13.01 -17.24
C LEU A 33 3.31 -11.81 -17.39
N VAL A 34 4.39 -11.77 -16.61
CA VAL A 34 5.45 -10.75 -16.67
C VAL A 34 6.77 -11.41 -17.05
N ARG A 35 7.32 -11.04 -18.21
CA ARG A 35 8.57 -11.61 -18.77
C ARG A 35 9.54 -10.54 -19.23
N SER A 36 9.15 -9.27 -19.15
CA SER A 36 9.91 -8.13 -19.62
C SER A 36 9.72 -6.92 -18.73
N GLU A 37 10.63 -5.97 -18.83
CA GLU A 37 10.55 -4.69 -18.13
C GLU A 37 9.25 -3.93 -18.45
N ALA A 38 8.84 -3.92 -19.73
CA ALA A 38 7.62 -3.25 -20.16
C ALA A 38 6.35 -3.88 -19.55
N GLU A 39 6.29 -5.21 -19.49
CA GLU A 39 5.18 -5.92 -18.83
C GLU A 39 5.20 -5.70 -17.31
N ALA A 40 6.37 -5.66 -16.68
CA ALA A 40 6.49 -5.34 -15.26
C ALA A 40 6.01 -3.92 -14.94
N ALA A 41 6.40 -2.93 -15.77
CA ALA A 41 5.96 -1.55 -15.62
C ALA A 41 4.43 -1.43 -15.78
N ALA A 42 3.84 -2.16 -16.73
CA ALA A 42 2.39 -2.22 -16.90
C ALA A 42 1.70 -2.83 -15.67
N TRP A 43 2.19 -3.97 -15.17
CA TRP A 43 1.64 -4.62 -13.99
C TRP A 43 1.71 -3.73 -12.74
N ILE A 44 2.84 -3.05 -12.51
CA ILE A 44 2.99 -2.09 -11.40
C ILE A 44 2.04 -0.91 -11.59
N GLY A 45 1.90 -0.40 -12.81
CA GLY A 45 0.96 0.68 -13.13
C GLY A 45 -0.49 0.30 -12.81
N GLU A 46 -0.91 -0.90 -13.20
CA GLU A 46 -2.23 -1.43 -12.90
C GLU A 46 -2.46 -1.60 -11.39
N LEU A 47 -1.47 -2.11 -10.66
CA LEU A 47 -1.52 -2.22 -9.20
C LEU A 47 -1.71 -0.84 -8.54
N LEU A 48 -0.92 0.15 -8.98
CA LEU A 48 -1.03 1.53 -8.49
C LEU A 48 -2.41 2.12 -8.80
N GLU A 49 -2.95 1.85 -9.99
CA GLU A 49 -4.21 2.40 -10.43
C GLU A 49 -5.43 1.76 -9.71
N TRP A 50 -5.46 0.43 -9.64
CA TRP A 50 -6.64 -0.31 -9.19
C TRP A 50 -6.67 -0.58 -7.70
N SER A 51 -5.51 -0.74 -7.06
CA SER A 51 -5.42 -0.98 -5.62
C SER A 51 -5.11 0.31 -4.87
N LEU A 52 -3.94 0.91 -5.09
CA LEU A 52 -3.49 2.04 -4.27
C LEU A 52 -4.37 3.28 -4.49
N ALA A 53 -4.54 3.73 -5.73
CA ALA A 53 -5.19 5.01 -6.03
C ALA A 53 -6.70 5.01 -5.72
N ARG A 54 -7.37 3.85 -5.79
CA ARG A 54 -8.81 3.72 -5.60
C ARG A 54 -9.21 3.27 -4.21
N PHE A 55 -8.31 2.65 -3.45
CA PHE A 55 -8.63 2.11 -2.13
C PHE A 55 -7.62 2.54 -1.05
N GLU A 56 -6.37 2.09 -1.10
CA GLU A 56 -5.45 2.25 0.04
C GLU A 56 -5.09 3.72 0.32
N VAL A 57 -4.77 4.50 -0.72
CA VAL A 57 -4.39 5.91 -0.57
C VAL A 57 -5.58 6.79 -0.14
N PRO A 58 -6.78 6.69 -0.75
CA PRO A 58 -7.96 7.39 -0.24
C PRO A 58 -8.29 7.05 1.21
N LEU A 59 -8.23 5.76 1.58
CA LEU A 59 -8.52 5.31 2.95
C LEU A 59 -7.50 5.86 3.96
N LEU A 60 -6.21 5.84 3.60
CA LEU A 60 -5.15 6.48 4.39
C LEU A 60 -5.42 7.98 4.56
N GLY A 61 -5.88 8.66 3.51
CA GLY A 61 -6.30 10.06 3.58
C GLY A 61 -7.42 10.29 4.60
N CYS A 62 -8.44 9.42 4.61
CA CYS A 62 -9.51 9.45 5.61
C CYS A 62 -8.99 9.19 7.03
N GLN A 63 -8.09 8.21 7.22
CA GLN A 63 -7.48 7.91 8.51
C GLN A 63 -6.66 9.09 9.05
N LEU A 64 -5.86 9.74 8.21
CA LEU A 64 -5.11 10.95 8.58
C LEU A 64 -6.03 12.11 8.96
N ALA A 65 -7.16 12.27 8.25
CA ALA A 65 -8.16 13.29 8.58
C ALA A 65 -8.82 13.01 9.94
N ALA A 66 -9.27 11.78 10.19
CA ALA A 66 -9.86 11.36 11.47
C ALA A 66 -8.86 11.54 12.63
N TRP A 67 -7.59 11.14 12.41
CA TRP A 67 -6.50 11.35 13.37
C TRP A 67 -6.34 12.83 13.72
N SER A 68 -6.33 13.73 12.72
CA SER A 68 -6.16 15.17 12.94
C SER A 68 -7.31 15.81 13.74
N ARG A 69 -8.48 15.16 13.77
CA ARG A 69 -9.69 15.59 14.47
C ARG A 69 -9.89 14.91 15.82
N ASN A 70 -9.02 13.97 16.19
CA ASN A 70 -9.15 13.12 17.39
C ASN A 70 -10.43 12.25 17.36
N GLU A 71 -10.81 11.77 16.17
CA GLU A 71 -11.98 10.90 15.98
C GLU A 71 -11.58 9.42 16.10
N ASP A 72 -11.14 9.00 17.29
CA ASP A 72 -10.54 7.67 17.52
C ASP A 72 -11.43 6.50 17.08
N ALA A 73 -12.74 6.61 17.29
CA ALA A 73 -13.70 5.59 16.88
C ALA A 73 -13.79 5.43 15.36
N GLU A 74 -13.72 6.54 14.61
CA GLU A 74 -13.73 6.49 13.15
C GLU A 74 -12.40 5.98 12.61
N LEU A 75 -11.28 6.39 13.22
CA LEU A 75 -9.97 5.85 12.88
C LEU A 75 -9.92 4.32 13.06
N ALA A 76 -10.45 3.81 14.18
CA ALA A 76 -10.51 2.37 14.44
C ALA A 76 -11.39 1.66 13.39
N ARG A 77 -12.57 2.22 13.07
CA ARG A 77 -13.47 1.67 12.05
C ARG A 77 -12.82 1.62 10.67
N LEU A 78 -12.13 2.68 10.26
CA LEU A 78 -11.40 2.74 8.98
C LEU A 78 -10.23 1.75 8.94
N ASN A 79 -9.56 1.53 10.07
CA ASN A 79 -8.52 0.50 10.19
C ASN A 79 -9.10 -0.91 10.06
N ASP A 80 -10.28 -1.18 10.64
CA ASP A 80 -10.96 -2.45 10.49
C ASP A 80 -11.37 -2.71 9.03
N ASP A 81 -11.86 -1.67 8.32
CA ASP A 81 -12.14 -1.76 6.88
C ASP A 81 -10.86 -2.09 6.06
N PHE A 82 -9.71 -1.47 6.41
CA PHE A 82 -8.44 -1.77 5.76
C PHE A 82 -8.00 -3.21 6.01
N LEU A 83 -8.11 -3.71 7.25
CA LEU A 83 -7.75 -5.09 7.58
C LEU A 83 -8.66 -6.08 6.87
N ALA A 84 -9.96 -5.79 6.77
CA ALA A 84 -10.94 -6.63 6.09
C ALA A 84 -10.70 -6.72 4.57
N SER A 85 -10.03 -5.73 3.95
CA SER A 85 -9.70 -5.76 2.53
C SER A 85 -8.47 -6.59 2.19
N ARG A 86 -7.70 -7.04 3.19
CA ARG A 86 -6.49 -7.83 2.96
C ARG A 86 -6.89 -9.30 2.81
N GLU A 87 -6.46 -9.91 1.72
CA GLU A 87 -6.58 -11.36 1.56
C GLU A 87 -5.77 -12.07 2.66
N THR A 88 -6.26 -13.24 3.10
CA THR A 88 -5.53 -14.07 4.05
C THR A 88 -4.24 -14.56 3.40
N ALA A 89 -3.11 -14.37 4.11
CA ALA A 89 -1.82 -14.97 3.76
C ALA A 89 -1.84 -16.50 3.81
#